data_AF-A0A0D0DL31-F1
#
_entry.id   AF-A0A0D0DL31-F1
#
_cell.length_a   1.000
_cell.length_b   1.000
_cell.length_c   1.000
_cell.angle_alpha   90.00
_cell.angle_beta   90.00
_cell.angle_gamma   90.00
#
_symmetry.space_group_name_H-M   'P 1'
#
loop_
_entity.id
_entity.type
_entity.pdbx_description
1 polymer ?
#
loop_
_entity_poly.entity_id
_entity_poly.type
_entity_poly.pdbx_seq_one_letter_code
_entity_poly.pdbx_strand_id
1 'polypeptide(L)' 'MVTICADGKTISPTVIYKCQSFSTACHQGNTLYAMVAHSPKGWTDRGIGQLWIVDFDKKTSEKADGHA' A
#
# COMPACT_ATOMS: atom_id res chain seq x y z
N MET A 1 0.39 4.33 -4.73
CA MET A 1 -0.75 5.23 -4.44
C MET A 1 -0.49 5.90 -3.11
N VAL A 2 -0.40 7.23 -3.08
CA VAL A 2 -0.25 8.03 -1.85
C VAL A 2 -1.58 8.72 -1.62
N THR A 3 -2.18 8.55 -0.44
CA THR A 3 -3.47 9.15 -0.11
C THR A 3 -3.28 10.14 1.02
N ILE A 4 -3.14 11.43 0.66
CA ILE A 4 -3.35 12.53 1.60
C ILE A 4 -4.86 12.71 1.67
N CYS A 5 -5.44 12.57 2.86
CA CYS A 5 -6.86 12.73 3.06
C CYS A 5 -7.20 14.20 3.32
N ALA A 6 -8.45 14.59 3.03
CA ALA A 6 -8.93 15.96 3.22
C ALA A 6 -8.88 16.42 4.70
N ASP A 7 -8.82 15.48 5.65
CA ASP A 7 -8.70 15.73 7.09
C ASP A 7 -7.28 16.07 7.55
N GLY A 8 -6.32 16.20 6.63
CA GLY A 8 -4.92 16.49 6.93
C GLY A 8 -4.16 15.30 7.52
N LYS A 9 -4.79 14.13 7.68
CA LYS A 9 -4.13 12.90 8.12
C LYS A 9 -3.66 12.07 6.92
N THR A 10 -2.57 11.36 7.10
CA THR A 10 -1.94 10.55 6.05
C THR A 10 -2.28 9.07 6.25
N ILE A 11 -2.58 8.37 5.15
CA ILE A 11 -2.63 6.91 5.14
C ILE A 11 -1.33 6.42 4.50
N SER A 12 -0.66 5.45 5.15
CA SER A 12 0.59 4.89 4.62
C SER A 12 0.38 4.34 3.21
N PRO A 13 1.22 4.77 2.24
CA PRO A 13 1.03 4.45 0.84
C PRO A 13 1.32 2.98 0.54
N THR A 14 0.81 2.51 -0.60
CA THR A 14 1.24 1.24 -1.19
C THR A 14 2.12 1.52 -2.41
N VAL A 15 3.30 0.91 -2.44
CA VAL A 15 4.31 1.03 -3.49
C VAL A 15 4.50 -0.34 -4.13
N ILE A 16 4.36 -0.40 -5.45
CA ILE A 16 4.56 -1.62 -6.23
C ILE A 16 5.81 -1.42 -7.09
N TYR A 17 6.88 -2.12 -6.77
CA TYR A 17 8.10 -2.09 -7.57
C TYR A 17 8.01 -3.03 -8.77
N LYS A 18 8.53 -2.57 -9.91
CA LYS A 18 8.81 -3.44 -11.05
C LYS A 18 10.12 -4.19 -10.80
N CYS A 19 10.06 -5.46 -10.41
CA CYS A 19 11.25 -6.31 -10.32
C CYS A 19 10.94 -7.79 -10.51
N GLN A 20 11.94 -8.55 -10.96
CA GLN A 20 11.86 -10.01 -11.11
C GLN A 20 12.14 -10.74 -9.79
N SER A 21 13.04 -10.21 -8.98
CA SER A 21 13.39 -10.74 -7.67
C SER A 21 13.25 -9.64 -6.62
N PHE A 22 12.69 -10.00 -5.47
CA PHE A 22 12.52 -9.09 -4.35
C PHE A 22 13.65 -9.28 -3.36
N SER A 23 14.34 -8.19 -3.02
CA SER A 23 15.35 -8.18 -1.96
C SER A 23 14.74 -7.58 -0.70
N THR A 24 15.06 -8.15 0.47
CA THR A 24 14.67 -7.56 1.77
C THR A 24 15.25 -6.17 1.98
N ALA A 25 16.32 -5.82 1.26
CA ALA A 25 16.87 -4.46 1.21
C ALA A 25 15.86 -3.43 0.65
N CYS A 26 14.89 -3.85 -0.16
CA CYS A 26 13.84 -2.96 -0.66
C CYS A 26 12.90 -2.43 0.44
N HIS A 27 12.97 -3.01 1.65
CA HIS A 27 12.23 -2.55 2.82
C HIS A 27 13.14 -1.81 3.84
N GLN A 28 14.47 -1.84 3.66
CA GLN A 28 15.38 -1.10 4.55
C GLN A 28 15.22 0.40 4.31
N GLY A 29 14.96 1.16 5.39
CA GLY A 29 14.73 2.60 5.30
C GLY A 29 13.29 3.02 4.98
N ASN A 30 12.30 2.13 5.12
CA ASN A 30 10.88 2.47 4.99
C ASN A 30 10.38 3.33 6.16
N THR A 31 10.73 4.61 6.16
CA THR A 31 10.33 5.60 7.19
C THR A 31 8.85 5.99 7.10
N LEU A 32 8.19 5.69 5.98
CA LEU A 32 6.79 6.02 5.72
C LEU A 32 5.80 4.89 6.08
N TYR A 33 6.32 3.77 6.63
CA TYR A 33 5.54 2.55 6.89
C TYR A 33 4.73 2.11 5.67
N ALA A 34 5.28 2.35 4.47
CA ALA A 34 4.64 2.03 3.21
C ALA A 34 4.48 0.52 3.08
N MET A 35 3.36 0.07 2.53
CA MET A 35 3.24 -1.32 2.10
C MET A 35 4.04 -1.48 0.81
N VAL A 36 5.06 -2.33 0.84
CA VAL A 36 5.93 -2.59 -0.30
C VAL A 36 5.55 -3.91 -0.93
N ALA A 37 5.10 -3.86 -2.18
CA ALA A 37 4.85 -5.02 -3.02
C ALA A 37 5.76 -4.98 -4.24
N HIS A 38 5.87 -6.12 -4.93
CA HIS A 38 6.61 -6.19 -6.19
C HIS A 38 5.88 -7.03 -7.21
N SER A 39 6.03 -6.67 -8.48
CA SER A 39 5.50 -7.42 -9.61
C SER A 39 6.49 -7.35 -10.77
N PRO A 40 6.68 -8.42 -11.56
CA PRO A 40 7.52 -8.38 -12.76
C PRO A 40 7.10 -7.27 -13.75
N LYS A 41 5.82 -6.91 -13.75
CA LYS A 41 5.26 -5.88 -14.63
C LYS A 41 5.29 -4.49 -14.02
N GLY A 42 5.43 -4.35 -12.70
CA GLY A 42 5.40 -3.06 -11.99
C GLY A 42 4.00 -2.49 -11.76
N TRP A 43 2.97 -3.29 -12.02
CA TRP A 43 1.57 -2.91 -11.82
C TRP A 43 0.88 -3.97 -10.96
N THR A 44 -0.25 -3.60 -10.39
CA THR A 44 -1.12 -4.49 -9.63
C THR A 44 -1.53 -5.71 -10.48
N ASP A 45 -1.56 -6.88 -9.85
CA ASP A 45 -2.21 -8.09 -10.36
C ASP A 45 -3.35 -8.52 -9.41
N ARG A 46 -4.00 -9.65 -9.71
CA ARG A 46 -5.13 -10.14 -8.90
C ARG A 46 -4.75 -10.34 -7.42
N GLY A 47 -3.55 -10.83 -7.13
CA GLY A 47 -3.11 -11.10 -5.76
C GLY A 47 -2.74 -9.81 -5.02
N ILE A 48 -1.93 -8.96 -5.65
CA ILE A 48 -1.55 -7.66 -5.07
C ILE A 48 -2.79 -6.78 -4.86
N GLY A 49 -3.73 -6.80 -5.81
CA GLY A 49 -4.96 -6.03 -5.74
C GLY A 49 -5.87 -6.48 -4.59
N GLN A 50 -6.01 -7.80 -4.39
CA GLN A 50 -6.78 -8.32 -3.27
C GLN A 50 -6.17 -7.91 -1.92
N LEU A 51 -4.85 -8.05 -1.76
CA LEU A 51 -4.16 -7.64 -0.54
C LEU A 51 -4.28 -6.13 -0.30
N TRP A 52 -4.18 -5.33 -1.37
CA TRP A 52 -4.35 -3.89 -1.27
C TRP A 52 -5.76 -3.49 -0.84
N ILE A 53 -6.83 -4.14 -1.34
CA ILE A 53 -8.21 -3.83 -0.94
C ILE A 53 -8.41 -4.10 0.56
N VAL A 54 -7.92 -5.24 1.06
CA VAL A 54 -8.04 -5.60 2.48
C VAL A 54 -7.25 -4.63 3.36
N ASP A 55 -6.03 -4.28 2.96
CA ASP A 55 -5.20 -3.31 3.68
C ASP A 55 -5.77 -1.89 3.63
N PHE A 56 -6.30 -1.48 2.48
CA PHE A 56 -6.94 -0.19 2.28
C PHE A 56 -8.18 -0.07 3.18
N ASP A 57 -9.09 -1.05 3.12
CA ASP A 57 -10.29 -1.08 3.94
C ASP A 57 -9.94 -1.00 5.44
N LYS A 58 -8.97 -1.79 5.90
CA LYS A 58 -8.49 -1.72 7.29
C LYS A 58 -7.97 -0.33 7.68
N LYS A 59 -7.28 0.36 6.78
CA LYS A 59 -6.72 1.70 7.02
C LYS A 59 -7.77 2.81 6.92
N THR A 60 -8.86 2.60 6.20
CA THR A 60 -9.90 3.61 5.97
C THR A 60 -11.15 3.41 6.79
N SER A 61 -11.45 2.19 7.25
CA SER A 61 -12.70 1.87 7.97
C SER A 61 -12.80 2.63 9.30
N GLU A 62 -11.71 2.67 10.08
CA GLU A 62 -11.61 3.51 11.28
C GLU A 62 -11.81 4.99 10.96
N LYS A 63 -11.37 5.41 9.77
CA LYS A 63 -11.42 6.80 9.31
C LYS A 63 -12.80 7.19 8.78
N ALA A 64 -13.55 6.22 8.30
CA ALA A 64 -14.91 6.36 7.82
C ALA A 64 -15.96 6.11 8.93
N ASP A 65 -15.53 5.99 10.20
CA ASP A 65 -16.41 5.65 11.34
C ASP A 65 -17.23 4.37 11.13
N GLY A 66 -16.68 3.41 10.35
CA GLY A 66 -17.37 2.17 9.97
C GLY A 66 -18.38 2.32 8.82
N HIS A 67 -18.48 3.48 8.18
CA HIS A 67 -19.30 3.68 6.98
C HIS A 67 -18.48 3.32 5.74
N ALA A 68 -18.55 2.05 5.32
CA ALA A 68 -17.97 1.57 4.06
C ALA A 68 -18.89 1.85 2.86
#